data_AF-A0A933UWN8-F1
#
_entry.id   AF-A0A933UWN8-F1
#
_cell.length_a   1.000
_cell.length_b   1.000
_cell.length_c   1.000
_cell.angle_alpha   90.00
_cell.angle_beta   90.00
_cell.angle_gamma   90.00
#
_symmetry.space_group_name_H-M   'P 1'
#
loop_
_entity.id
_entity.type
_entity.pdbx_description
1 polymer ?
#
loop_
_entity_poly.entity_id
_entity_poly.type
_entity_poly.pdbx_seq_one_letter_code
_entity_poly.pdbx_strand_id
1 'polypeptide(L)'
;MSAKAVTSAPAARWTFFLLVIACVLLIARHQWSADIRESDDDVTYLSYAMSLGIDGDLDFSNELKCCRNMALNGRVPGGFYGAGLMAAPFVTLFSLVDRAVRHPVIKDRSQYRHSWSYFGFSFAVHFYFLAAVFLLARTARSLDRRAGPAMVLLMAVGSGVYYFVFGRPRMAHGFEFFALSLALYGGALAATTLQEKGLRLWWATGVGALGAVLTVGVRFSDLNVLLLPVLSLLLVLSLTPSAPPAPSSLKEFLFRYAIALCLALFPLGLLNLAVYDHVLLTSRVVYANTTQLTSLESGSPVIAQWLGLLKNLPVLLFGSEFGLLYTHPVASLGTGAAILMLFLQMARRFTWLSLVALLLVLAYAGFSIMIVLIWKSPGMSFGYRSLFPLFPLGFLGWWLLVRQCPAMPRNVLMSVMAGLCLLSFAGQALFTKTRDLGYRPGVSSMGLEGQSADGFQMALLRGVATAEPWTVAIKDGPLGFMGKMYFSKPYLDWRIARLQGKAVAAPERQHPPIDGAFLGILGLMWLFWSALLLRDRKIAEANDNGMRI
;
A
#
# COMPACT_ATOMS: atom_id res chain seq x y z
N MET A 1 -18.74 -1.21 40.59
CA MET A 1 -19.40 -2.27 39.81
C MET A 1 -18.52 -2.63 38.63
N SER A 2 -17.90 -3.82 38.67
CA SER A 2 -17.08 -4.35 37.58
C SER A 2 -17.99 -4.73 36.41
N ALA A 3 -17.98 -3.92 35.35
CA ALA A 3 -18.61 -4.28 34.11
C ALA A 3 -17.88 -5.51 33.56
N LYS A 4 -18.48 -6.69 33.72
CA LYS A 4 -18.05 -7.91 33.01
C LYS A 4 -17.89 -7.53 31.55
N ALA A 5 -16.65 -7.51 31.07
CA ALA A 5 -16.34 -7.32 29.66
C ALA A 5 -17.02 -8.46 28.90
N VAL A 6 -18.21 -8.19 28.38
CA VAL A 6 -18.95 -9.11 27.52
C VAL A 6 -18.01 -9.48 26.40
N THR A 7 -17.72 -10.77 26.33
CA THR A 7 -16.78 -11.43 25.44
C THR A 7 -17.23 -11.27 23.98
N SER A 8 -16.94 -10.11 23.39
CA SER A 8 -17.12 -9.80 21.96
C SER A 8 -16.05 -10.45 21.07
N ALA A 9 -15.19 -11.28 21.66
CA ALA A 9 -14.08 -11.95 20.98
C ALA A 9 -14.50 -12.86 19.80
N PRO A 10 -15.63 -13.60 19.83
CA PRO A 10 -16.03 -14.44 18.71
C PRO A 10 -16.44 -13.60 17.48
N ALA A 11 -17.28 -12.58 17.68
CA ALA A 11 -17.78 -11.73 16.60
C ALA A 11 -16.63 -11.01 15.87
N ALA A 12 -15.68 -10.43 16.61
CA ALA A 12 -14.54 -9.74 16.01
C ALA A 12 -13.63 -10.66 15.18
N ARG A 13 -13.49 -11.93 15.58
CA ARG A 13 -12.77 -12.94 14.80
C ARG A 13 -13.50 -13.25 13.50
N TRP A 14 -14.80 -13.49 13.56
CA TRP A 14 -15.62 -13.74 12.37
C TRP A 14 -15.64 -12.56 11.42
N THR A 15 -15.78 -11.32 11.90
CA THR A 15 -15.68 -10.13 11.05
C THR A 15 -14.34 -10.05 10.33
N PHE A 16 -13.24 -10.33 11.04
CA PHE A 16 -11.92 -10.36 10.41
C PHE A 16 -11.84 -11.45 9.32
N PHE A 17 -12.26 -12.69 9.63
CA PHE A 17 -12.26 -13.78 8.64
C PHE A 17 -13.16 -13.47 7.43
N LEU A 18 -14.34 -12.90 7.64
CA LEU A 18 -15.23 -12.48 6.55
C LEU A 18 -14.60 -11.41 5.68
N LEU A 19 -13.88 -10.44 6.28
CA LEU A 19 -13.16 -9.42 5.52
C LEU A 19 -12.01 -10.01 4.72
N VAL A 20 -11.27 -10.97 5.28
CA VAL A 20 -10.24 -11.73 4.56
C VAL A 20 -10.84 -12.48 3.38
N ILE A 21 -11.95 -13.21 3.59
CA ILE A 21 -12.65 -13.93 2.53
C ILE A 21 -13.11 -12.95 1.45
N ALA A 22 -13.70 -11.81 1.82
CA ALA A 22 -14.11 -10.79 0.86
C ALA A 22 -12.93 -10.27 0.03
N CYS A 23 -11.78 -10.01 0.65
CA CYS A 23 -10.58 -9.58 -0.08
C CYS A 23 -10.09 -10.63 -1.08
N VAL A 24 -10.07 -11.90 -0.67
CA VAL A 24 -9.60 -13.00 -1.53
C VAL A 24 -10.58 -13.27 -2.68
N LEU A 25 -11.89 -13.28 -2.41
CA LEU A 25 -12.91 -13.54 -3.43
C LEU A 25 -13.01 -12.42 -4.48
N LEU A 26 -12.59 -11.21 -4.14
CA LEU A 26 -12.66 -10.03 -5.01
C LEU A 26 -11.32 -9.68 -5.66
N ILE A 27 -10.33 -10.60 -5.65
CA ILE A 27 -9.11 -10.47 -6.47
C ILE A 27 -9.52 -10.27 -7.93
N ALA A 28 -9.14 -9.14 -8.54
CA ALA A 28 -9.53 -8.90 -9.93
C ALA A 28 -8.53 -9.62 -10.84
N ARG A 29 -9.04 -10.38 -11.82
CA ARG A 29 -8.29 -11.04 -12.89
C ARG A 29 -7.31 -12.12 -12.42
N HIS A 30 -7.12 -13.10 -13.29
CA HIS A 30 -6.13 -14.15 -13.07
C HIS A 30 -4.71 -13.58 -13.27
N GLN A 31 -4.05 -13.31 -12.16
CA GLN A 31 -2.78 -12.57 -12.14
C GLN A 31 -1.63 -13.31 -12.82
N TRP A 32 -1.71 -14.64 -12.87
CA TRP A 32 -0.70 -15.49 -13.49
C TRP A 32 -0.68 -15.42 -15.02
N SER A 33 -1.85 -15.21 -15.63
CA SER A 33 -2.00 -15.24 -17.10
C SER A 33 -2.14 -13.86 -17.71
N ALA A 34 -2.20 -12.81 -16.88
CA ALA A 34 -2.39 -11.45 -17.33
C ALA A 34 -1.24 -11.01 -18.24
N ASP A 35 -1.59 -10.45 -19.40
CA ASP A 35 -0.61 -9.79 -20.25
C ASP A 35 -0.41 -8.35 -19.77
N ILE A 36 0.83 -8.00 -19.47
CA ILE A 36 1.21 -6.70 -18.91
C ILE A 36 2.02 -5.85 -19.88
N ARG A 37 2.27 -6.34 -21.12
CA ARG A 37 3.14 -5.67 -22.09
C ARG A 37 2.73 -4.25 -22.44
N GLU A 38 1.46 -3.89 -22.21
CA GLU A 38 0.92 -2.54 -22.43
C GLU A 38 1.10 -1.59 -21.23
N SER A 39 1.65 -2.07 -20.12
CA SER A 39 1.88 -1.29 -18.90
C SER A 39 3.38 -1.15 -18.64
N ASP A 40 3.93 0.04 -18.90
CA ASP A 40 5.35 0.32 -18.68
C ASP A 40 5.75 0.11 -17.21
N ASP A 41 4.92 0.57 -16.24
CA ASP A 41 5.16 0.38 -14.80
C ASP A 41 5.25 -1.12 -14.42
N ASP A 42 4.19 -1.90 -14.69
CA ASP A 42 4.15 -3.35 -14.39
C ASP A 42 5.34 -4.11 -14.99
N VAL A 43 5.70 -3.82 -16.25
CA VAL A 43 6.81 -4.47 -16.94
C VAL A 43 8.13 -4.11 -16.27
N THR A 44 8.37 -2.82 -16.03
CA THR A 44 9.62 -2.36 -15.42
C THR A 44 9.85 -3.01 -14.05
N TYR A 45 8.85 -3.01 -13.17
CA TYR A 45 9.01 -3.63 -11.84
C TYR A 45 9.28 -5.14 -11.93
N LEU A 46 8.60 -5.82 -12.84
CA LEU A 46 8.82 -7.25 -13.07
C LEU A 46 10.23 -7.53 -13.61
N SER A 47 10.71 -6.76 -14.58
CA SER A 47 12.04 -6.92 -15.15
C SER A 47 13.14 -6.76 -14.08
N TYR A 48 13.01 -5.77 -13.18
CA TYR A 48 13.95 -5.65 -12.05
C TYR A 48 13.90 -6.88 -11.14
N ALA A 49 12.70 -7.39 -10.84
CA ALA A 49 12.55 -8.56 -9.98
C ALA A 49 13.08 -9.85 -10.62
N MET A 50 12.90 -10.00 -11.94
CA MET A 50 13.39 -11.16 -12.70
C MET A 50 14.90 -11.11 -12.85
N SER A 51 15.46 -9.99 -13.27
CA SER A 51 16.92 -9.86 -13.38
C SER A 51 17.63 -10.05 -12.04
N LEU A 52 17.08 -9.51 -10.94
CA LEU A 52 17.64 -9.76 -9.60
C LEU A 52 17.35 -11.18 -9.08
N GLY A 53 16.17 -11.72 -9.38
CA GLY A 53 15.67 -12.95 -8.77
C GLY A 53 16.11 -14.23 -9.49
N ILE A 54 16.26 -14.19 -10.81
CA ILE A 54 16.59 -15.35 -11.65
C ILE A 54 18.10 -15.45 -11.87
N ASP A 55 18.79 -14.37 -12.22
CA ASP A 55 20.20 -14.33 -12.64
C ASP A 55 21.11 -13.46 -11.77
N GLY A 56 20.57 -12.46 -11.08
CA GLY A 56 21.30 -11.61 -10.13
C GLY A 56 22.31 -10.66 -10.77
N ASP A 57 22.13 -10.30 -12.05
CA ASP A 57 23.15 -9.60 -12.85
C ASP A 57 22.80 -8.17 -13.26
N LEU A 58 21.53 -7.74 -13.11
CA LEU A 58 21.02 -6.45 -13.59
C LEU A 58 21.23 -6.25 -15.11
N ASP A 59 21.34 -7.32 -15.90
CA ASP A 59 21.32 -7.26 -17.37
C ASP A 59 19.89 -7.41 -17.90
N PHE A 60 19.39 -6.36 -18.55
CA PHE A 60 18.05 -6.32 -19.13
C PHE A 60 18.00 -6.76 -20.61
N SER A 61 19.17 -7.02 -21.21
CA SER A 61 19.44 -8.22 -22.02
C SER A 61 18.28 -8.99 -22.66
N ASN A 62 17.72 -9.78 -21.78
CA ASN A 62 16.91 -10.96 -21.98
C ASN A 62 15.51 -10.75 -21.36
N GLU A 63 15.26 -9.54 -20.86
CA GLU A 63 14.03 -9.10 -20.21
C GLU A 63 12.95 -8.75 -21.25
N LEU A 64 11.78 -8.34 -20.75
CA LEU A 64 10.67 -7.95 -21.61
C LEU A 64 11.09 -6.77 -22.50
N LYS A 65 11.29 -7.03 -23.81
CA LYS A 65 11.65 -6.04 -24.85
C LYS A 65 10.68 -4.85 -24.99
N CYS A 66 9.58 -4.84 -24.24
CA CYS A 66 8.51 -3.85 -24.32
C CYS A 66 8.61 -2.72 -23.28
N CYS A 67 9.72 -2.54 -22.55
CA CYS A 67 9.95 -1.30 -21.81
C CYS A 67 10.04 -0.14 -22.82
N ARG A 68 8.90 0.49 -23.13
CA ARG A 68 8.81 1.64 -24.04
C ARG A 68 9.68 2.80 -23.58
N ASN A 69 9.91 2.88 -22.26
CA ASN A 69 10.77 3.88 -21.64
C ASN A 69 11.97 3.19 -21.00
N MET A 70 13.17 3.61 -21.39
CA MET A 70 14.42 3.28 -20.70
C MET A 70 14.76 4.42 -19.75
N ALA A 71 15.57 4.15 -18.74
CA ALA A 71 16.19 5.20 -17.95
C ALA A 71 17.15 6.05 -18.81
N LEU A 72 17.61 7.18 -18.28
CA LEU A 72 18.44 8.13 -19.02
C LEU A 72 19.74 7.53 -19.57
N ASN A 73 20.29 6.51 -18.89
CA ASN A 73 21.49 5.81 -19.35
C ASN A 73 21.24 4.81 -20.50
N GLY A 74 19.99 4.58 -20.88
CA GLY A 74 19.61 3.68 -21.97
C GLY A 74 19.82 2.19 -21.68
N ARG A 75 20.28 1.80 -20.48
CA ARG A 75 20.65 0.41 -20.14
C ARG A 75 19.61 -0.33 -19.32
N VAL A 76 18.83 0.39 -18.51
CA VAL A 76 17.87 -0.20 -17.57
C VAL A 76 16.44 0.31 -17.83
N PRO A 77 15.40 -0.46 -17.48
CA PRO A 77 14.00 -0.04 -17.61
C PRO A 77 13.68 1.27 -16.90
N GLY A 78 12.82 2.08 -17.53
CA GLY A 78 12.33 3.34 -16.99
C GLY A 78 11.35 3.10 -15.85
N GLY A 79 11.83 3.31 -14.61
CA GLY A 79 11.08 3.10 -13.37
C GLY A 79 12.00 2.71 -12.21
N PHE A 80 11.51 2.86 -10.98
CA PHE A 80 12.29 2.58 -9.76
C PHE A 80 12.42 1.08 -9.49
N TYR A 81 13.63 0.62 -9.14
CA TYR A 81 13.89 -0.80 -8.88
C TYR A 81 13.37 -1.30 -7.53
N GLY A 82 12.97 -0.43 -6.58
CA GLY A 82 12.71 -0.85 -5.19
C GLY A 82 11.63 -1.92 -5.03
N ALA A 83 10.56 -1.87 -5.83
CA ALA A 83 9.55 -2.92 -5.85
C ALA A 83 10.13 -4.25 -6.36
N GLY A 84 10.95 -4.21 -7.41
CA GLY A 84 11.64 -5.38 -7.95
C GLY A 84 12.63 -5.97 -6.95
N LEU A 85 13.40 -5.13 -6.25
CA LEU A 85 14.34 -5.54 -5.20
C LEU A 85 13.62 -6.27 -4.05
N MET A 86 12.46 -5.76 -3.63
CA MET A 86 11.65 -6.41 -2.59
C MET A 86 10.99 -7.70 -3.07
N ALA A 87 10.61 -7.79 -4.35
CA ALA A 87 10.02 -8.99 -4.94
C ALA A 87 11.06 -10.08 -5.23
N ALA A 88 12.32 -9.70 -5.51
CA ALA A 88 13.38 -10.60 -5.97
C ALA A 88 13.55 -11.87 -5.12
N PRO A 89 13.56 -11.84 -3.77
CA PRO A 89 13.69 -13.06 -2.95
C PRO A 89 12.57 -14.09 -3.21
N PHE A 90 11.34 -13.63 -3.45
CA PHE A 90 10.23 -14.50 -3.78
C PHE A 90 10.34 -14.99 -5.22
N VAL A 91 10.72 -14.13 -6.16
CA VAL A 91 10.99 -14.52 -7.54
C VAL A 91 12.08 -15.61 -7.59
N THR A 92 13.18 -15.46 -6.85
CA THR A 92 14.23 -16.48 -6.71
C THR A 92 13.66 -17.81 -6.23
N LEU A 93 12.92 -17.79 -5.11
CA LEU A 93 12.32 -19.00 -4.54
C LEU A 93 11.43 -19.73 -5.55
N PHE A 94 10.55 -18.99 -6.24
CA PHE A 94 9.62 -19.58 -7.19
C PHE A 94 10.28 -19.95 -8.53
N SER A 95 11.38 -19.29 -8.92
CA SER A 95 12.16 -19.64 -10.10
C SER A 95 12.78 -21.04 -10.01
N LEU A 96 12.98 -21.58 -8.78
CA LEU A 96 13.42 -22.96 -8.59
C LEU A 96 12.45 -23.95 -9.22
N VAL A 97 11.15 -23.67 -9.15
CA VAL A 97 10.11 -24.49 -9.79
C VAL A 97 10.18 -24.34 -11.31
N ASP A 98 10.33 -23.11 -11.82
CA ASP A 98 10.51 -22.86 -13.26
C ASP A 98 11.72 -23.59 -13.83
N ARG A 99 12.84 -23.62 -13.09
CA ARG A 99 14.04 -24.38 -13.47
C ARG A 99 13.78 -25.89 -13.48
N ALA A 100 13.09 -26.41 -12.46
CA ALA A 100 12.75 -27.83 -12.37
C ALA A 100 11.86 -28.29 -13.53
N VAL A 101 10.89 -27.46 -13.95
CA VAL A 101 10.00 -27.76 -15.08
C VAL A 101 10.53 -27.27 -16.42
N ARG A 102 11.74 -26.71 -16.46
CA ARG A 102 12.38 -26.12 -17.65
C ARG A 102 11.49 -25.09 -18.36
N HIS A 103 10.82 -24.25 -17.59
CA HIS A 103 9.95 -23.20 -18.11
C HIS A 103 10.74 -22.22 -19.01
N PRO A 104 10.21 -21.79 -20.17
CA PRO A 104 10.92 -20.90 -21.10
C PRO A 104 11.37 -19.56 -20.51
N VAL A 105 10.68 -19.09 -19.46
CA VAL A 105 11.01 -17.83 -18.73
C VAL A 105 12.47 -17.77 -18.27
N ILE A 106 13.10 -18.91 -17.98
CA ILE A 106 14.49 -18.98 -17.51
C ILE A 106 15.48 -18.51 -18.59
N LYS A 107 15.10 -18.60 -19.87
CA LYS A 107 15.92 -18.14 -20.99
C LYS A 107 15.41 -16.82 -21.58
N ASP A 108 14.09 -16.67 -21.69
CA ASP A 108 13.43 -15.52 -22.29
C ASP A 108 12.29 -15.04 -21.38
N ARG A 109 12.49 -13.93 -20.66
CA ARG A 109 11.50 -13.42 -19.70
C ARG A 109 10.26 -12.87 -20.37
N SER A 110 10.27 -12.65 -21.69
CA SER A 110 9.06 -12.31 -22.43
C SER A 110 7.99 -13.42 -22.37
N GLN A 111 8.40 -14.64 -21.99
CA GLN A 111 7.57 -15.81 -21.70
C GLN A 111 7.17 -15.91 -20.21
N TYR A 112 7.05 -14.78 -19.50
CA TYR A 112 6.68 -14.74 -18.07
C TYR A 112 5.29 -15.31 -17.75
N ARG A 113 4.35 -15.27 -18.70
CA ARG A 113 2.99 -15.80 -18.46
C ARG A 113 3.07 -17.27 -18.09
N HIS A 114 2.28 -17.68 -17.11
CA HIS A 114 2.29 -19.06 -16.61
C HIS A 114 3.61 -19.52 -15.93
N SER A 115 4.56 -18.62 -15.69
CA SER A 115 5.75 -18.92 -14.87
C SER A 115 5.52 -18.79 -13.37
N TRP A 116 6.23 -19.59 -12.58
CA TRP A 116 6.24 -19.48 -11.12
C TRP A 116 6.96 -18.20 -10.66
N SER A 117 7.97 -17.75 -11.39
CA SER A 117 8.70 -16.49 -11.14
C SER A 117 7.75 -15.29 -11.17
N TYR A 118 6.86 -15.23 -12.17
CA TYR A 118 5.83 -14.19 -12.24
C TYR A 118 4.80 -14.28 -11.12
N PHE A 119 4.44 -15.51 -10.72
CA PHE A 119 3.64 -15.71 -9.51
C PHE A 119 4.37 -15.21 -8.26
N GLY A 120 5.68 -15.47 -8.14
CA GLY A 120 6.49 -15.02 -7.01
C GLY A 120 6.44 -13.51 -6.79
N PHE A 121 6.41 -12.73 -7.86
CA PHE A 121 6.19 -11.29 -7.77
C PHE A 121 4.83 -10.96 -7.16
N SER A 122 3.75 -11.54 -7.70
CA SER A 122 2.39 -11.32 -7.20
C SER A 122 2.25 -11.76 -5.74
N PHE A 123 2.85 -12.89 -5.37
CA PHE A 123 2.89 -13.41 -4.01
C PHE A 123 3.59 -12.43 -3.06
N ALA A 124 4.72 -11.84 -3.47
CA ALA A 124 5.44 -10.86 -2.68
C ALA A 124 4.56 -9.66 -2.31
N VAL A 125 3.75 -9.15 -3.24
CA VAL A 125 2.83 -8.03 -2.97
C VAL A 125 1.84 -8.37 -1.86
N HIS A 126 1.25 -9.56 -1.90
CA HIS A 126 0.29 -10.01 -0.88
C HIS A 126 0.99 -10.25 0.47
N PHE A 127 2.19 -10.82 0.45
CA PHE A 127 3.01 -11.02 1.65
C PHE A 127 3.31 -9.69 2.34
N TYR A 128 3.81 -8.70 1.60
CA TYR A 128 4.14 -7.39 2.15
C TYR A 128 2.91 -6.63 2.61
N PHE A 129 1.77 -6.73 1.91
CA PHE A 129 0.51 -6.16 2.38
C PHE A 129 0.07 -6.74 3.74
N LEU A 130 0.14 -8.06 3.91
CA LEU A 130 -0.18 -8.71 5.18
C LEU A 130 0.79 -8.33 6.30
N ALA A 131 2.08 -8.26 5.99
CA ALA A 131 3.09 -7.77 6.91
C ALA A 131 2.82 -6.31 7.32
N ALA A 132 2.35 -5.47 6.39
CA ALA A 132 1.95 -4.09 6.66
C ALA A 132 0.76 -4.04 7.64
N VAL A 133 -0.29 -4.82 7.38
CA VAL A 133 -1.46 -4.92 8.27
C VAL A 133 -1.06 -5.39 9.66
N PHE A 134 -0.13 -6.34 9.77
CA PHE A 134 0.42 -6.78 11.05
C PHE A 134 1.13 -5.67 11.82
N LEU A 135 2.02 -4.92 11.15
CA LEU A 135 2.72 -3.77 11.73
C LEU A 135 1.74 -2.69 12.18
N LEU A 136 0.77 -2.33 11.33
CA LEU A 136 -0.29 -1.38 11.65
C LEU A 136 -1.12 -1.84 12.86
N ALA A 137 -1.42 -3.14 12.96
CA ALA A 137 -2.19 -3.68 14.07
C ALA A 137 -1.41 -3.63 15.39
N ARG A 138 -0.09 -3.78 15.34
CA ARG A 138 0.79 -3.58 16.49
C ARG A 138 0.86 -2.11 16.89
N THR A 139 1.07 -1.21 15.92
CA THR A 139 1.05 0.26 16.15
C THR A 139 -0.27 0.71 16.77
N ALA A 140 -1.41 0.30 16.23
CA ALA A 140 -2.72 0.69 16.75
C ALA A 140 -2.91 0.22 18.20
N ARG A 141 -2.49 -1.02 18.52
CA ARG A 141 -2.62 -1.58 19.88
C ARG A 141 -1.68 -0.94 20.90
N SER A 142 -0.48 -0.51 20.48
CA SER A 142 0.40 0.26 21.37
C SER A 142 -0.18 1.64 21.71
N LEU A 143 -1.10 2.16 20.89
CA LEU A 143 -1.76 3.46 21.10
C LEU A 143 -3.10 3.32 21.85
N ASP A 144 -3.98 2.42 21.40
CA ASP A 144 -5.26 2.07 22.02
C ASP A 144 -5.41 0.55 22.07
N ARG A 145 -5.42 -0.02 23.28
CA ARG A 145 -5.58 -1.47 23.50
C ARG A 145 -6.89 -2.03 22.94
N ARG A 146 -7.89 -1.16 22.77
CA ARG A 146 -9.20 -1.52 22.18
C ARG A 146 -9.16 -1.61 20.66
N ALA A 147 -7.99 -1.39 20.02
CA ALA A 147 -7.81 -1.53 18.58
C ALA A 147 -7.94 -3.00 18.16
N GLY A 148 -8.95 -3.28 17.33
CA GLY A 148 -9.19 -4.61 16.78
C GLY A 148 -8.51 -4.79 15.41
N PRO A 149 -7.97 -5.99 15.10
CA PRO A 149 -7.32 -6.27 13.81
C PRO A 149 -8.29 -6.13 12.61
N ALA A 150 -9.59 -6.37 12.82
CA ALA A 150 -10.62 -6.17 11.78
C ALA A 150 -10.71 -4.71 11.33
N MET A 151 -10.71 -3.77 12.27
CA MET A 151 -10.73 -2.34 11.91
C MET A 151 -9.44 -1.93 11.21
N VAL A 152 -8.29 -2.45 11.65
CA VAL A 152 -7.00 -2.13 11.03
C VAL A 152 -6.95 -2.65 9.60
N LEU A 153 -7.41 -3.89 9.37
CA LEU A 153 -7.53 -4.44 8.02
C LEU A 153 -8.51 -3.61 7.18
N LEU A 154 -9.67 -3.22 7.74
CA LEU A 154 -10.65 -2.37 7.05
C LEU A 154 -10.06 -1.01 6.65
N MET A 155 -9.34 -0.35 7.56
CA MET A 155 -8.60 0.89 7.28
C MET A 155 -7.55 0.70 6.19
N ALA A 156 -6.82 -0.41 6.22
CA ALA A 156 -5.83 -0.74 5.20
C ALA A 156 -6.50 -0.93 3.83
N VAL A 157 -7.53 -1.77 3.72
CA VAL A 157 -8.21 -1.98 2.42
C VAL A 157 -9.02 -0.77 1.97
N GLY A 158 -9.49 0.07 2.88
CA GLY A 158 -10.14 1.35 2.59
C GLY A 158 -9.17 2.51 2.26
N SER A 159 -7.87 2.24 2.18
CA SER A 159 -6.85 3.27 1.93
C SER A 159 -6.52 3.47 0.45
N GLY A 160 -7.18 2.80 -0.49
CA GLY A 160 -6.80 2.79 -1.92
C GLY A 160 -5.79 1.70 -2.29
N VAL A 161 -5.10 1.09 -1.32
CA VAL A 161 -4.08 0.06 -1.58
C VAL A 161 -4.65 -1.27 -2.06
N TYR A 162 -5.92 -1.58 -1.74
CA TYR A 162 -6.56 -2.85 -2.13
C TYR A 162 -6.53 -3.03 -3.65
N TYR A 163 -6.82 -1.98 -4.42
CA TYR A 163 -6.73 -2.04 -5.89
C TYR A 163 -5.35 -2.49 -6.36
N PHE A 164 -4.27 -1.99 -5.74
CA PHE A 164 -2.89 -2.32 -6.13
C PHE A 164 -2.38 -3.65 -5.56
N VAL A 165 -3.06 -4.23 -4.57
CA VAL A 165 -2.69 -5.53 -4.00
C VAL A 165 -3.49 -6.66 -4.63
N PHE A 166 -4.76 -6.46 -4.95
CA PHE A 166 -5.63 -7.54 -5.41
C PHE A 166 -6.13 -7.32 -6.84
N GLY A 167 -6.21 -6.07 -7.31
CA GLY A 167 -6.60 -5.75 -8.69
C GLY A 167 -5.41 -5.73 -9.65
N ARG A 168 -4.29 -5.17 -9.20
CA ARG A 168 -3.06 -4.97 -9.97
C ARG A 168 -1.79 -5.21 -9.12
N PRO A 169 -1.53 -6.45 -8.61
CA PRO A 169 -0.40 -6.85 -7.76
C PRO A 169 0.98 -6.84 -8.45
N ARG A 170 1.20 -5.87 -9.33
CA ARG A 170 2.44 -5.69 -10.09
C ARG A 170 3.00 -4.29 -9.93
N MET A 171 2.18 -3.40 -9.39
CA MET A 171 2.55 -2.03 -9.09
C MET A 171 3.35 -1.96 -7.79
N ALA A 172 4.20 -0.93 -7.71
CA ALA A 172 5.01 -0.61 -6.54
C ALA A 172 4.20 -0.38 -5.24
N HIS A 173 2.93 0.01 -5.33
CA HIS A 173 2.18 0.56 -4.21
C HIS A 173 1.90 -0.43 -3.05
N GLY A 174 1.83 -1.74 -3.32
CA GLY A 174 1.74 -2.72 -2.23
C GLY A 174 3.03 -2.77 -1.38
N PHE A 175 4.18 -2.65 -2.04
CA PHE A 175 5.49 -2.57 -1.38
C PHE A 175 5.67 -1.22 -0.66
N GLU A 176 5.25 -0.13 -1.30
CA GLU A 176 5.25 1.22 -0.73
C GLU A 176 4.45 1.26 0.58
N PHE A 177 3.24 0.69 0.58
CA PHE A 177 2.37 0.62 1.75
C PHE A 177 3.02 -0.14 2.92
N PHE A 178 3.74 -1.23 2.62
CA PHE A 178 4.53 -1.95 3.62
C PHE A 178 5.68 -1.11 4.17
N ALA A 179 6.49 -0.50 3.31
CA ALA A 179 7.64 0.30 3.72
C ALA A 179 7.21 1.51 4.58
N LEU A 180 6.11 2.17 4.20
CA LEU A 180 5.45 3.22 4.97
C LEU A 180 4.96 2.73 6.34
N SER A 181 4.35 1.54 6.39
CA SER A 181 3.90 0.93 7.65
C SER A 181 5.07 0.56 8.57
N LEU A 182 6.20 0.15 8.00
CA LEU A 182 7.45 -0.14 8.72
C LEU A 182 8.07 1.13 9.32
N ALA A 183 8.13 2.22 8.55
CA ALA A 183 8.60 3.52 9.01
C ALA A 183 7.74 4.07 10.16
N LEU A 184 6.41 4.00 10.02
CA LEU A 184 5.46 4.36 11.08
C LEU A 184 5.66 3.54 12.34
N TYR A 185 5.75 2.22 12.20
CA TYR A 185 5.94 1.31 13.33
C TYR A 185 7.23 1.62 14.09
N GLY A 186 8.34 1.88 13.38
CA GLY A 186 9.60 2.27 14.02
C GLY A 186 9.49 3.55 14.85
N GLY A 187 8.84 4.59 14.31
CA GLY A 187 8.61 5.84 15.05
C GLY A 187 7.66 5.70 16.24
N ALA A 188 6.57 4.96 16.08
CA ALA A 188 5.63 4.69 17.17
C ALA A 188 6.26 3.82 18.28
N LEU A 189 7.05 2.80 17.90
CA LEU A 189 7.80 1.98 18.85
C LEU A 189 8.80 2.81 19.63
N ALA A 190 9.54 3.71 18.95
CA ALA A 190 10.50 4.60 19.59
C ALA A 190 9.85 5.45 20.70
N ALA A 191 8.60 5.88 20.51
CA ALA A 191 7.87 6.66 21.52
C ALA A 191 7.67 5.88 22.83
N THR A 192 7.51 4.55 22.75
CA THR A 192 7.34 3.69 23.92
C THR A 192 8.66 3.26 24.56
N THR A 193 9.77 3.26 23.80
CA THR A 193 11.09 2.79 24.27
C THR A 193 12.06 3.93 24.58
N LEU A 194 11.64 5.19 24.42
CA LEU A 194 12.51 6.36 24.54
C LEU A 194 13.19 6.45 25.92
N GLN A 195 12.52 5.97 26.97
CA GLN A 195 13.04 5.97 28.34
C GLN A 195 13.94 4.77 28.66
N GLU A 196 13.79 3.64 27.96
CA GLU A 196 14.52 2.39 28.27
C GLU A 196 15.99 2.43 27.83
N LYS A 197 16.42 3.46 27.06
CA LYS A 197 17.80 3.71 26.59
C LYS A 197 18.62 2.43 26.37
N GLY A 198 18.45 1.77 25.23
CA GLY A 198 19.14 0.50 24.97
C GLY A 198 18.97 -0.03 23.56
N LEU A 199 19.15 -1.35 23.41
CA LEU A 199 19.05 -2.08 22.15
C LEU A 199 17.66 -1.92 21.48
N ARG A 200 16.60 -1.81 22.28
CA ARG A 200 15.23 -1.61 21.78
C ARG A 200 15.06 -0.29 21.04
N LEU A 201 15.69 0.79 21.52
CA LEU A 201 15.66 2.08 20.84
C LEU A 201 16.45 2.02 19.52
N TRP A 202 17.60 1.33 19.50
CA TRP A 202 18.35 1.08 18.26
C TRP A 202 17.52 0.29 17.23
N TRP A 203 16.80 -0.73 17.70
CA TRP A 203 15.87 -1.48 16.86
C TRP A 203 14.76 -0.59 16.30
N ALA A 204 14.12 0.23 17.13
CA ALA A 204 13.07 1.15 16.70
C ALA A 204 13.58 2.15 15.64
N THR A 205 14.74 2.76 15.85
CA THR A 205 15.36 3.68 14.89
C THR A 205 15.81 2.98 13.61
N GLY A 206 16.36 1.77 13.72
CA GLY A 206 16.79 0.96 12.57
C GLY A 206 15.62 0.54 11.69
N VAL A 207 14.54 0.05 12.30
CA VAL A 207 13.29 -0.31 11.61
C VAL A 207 12.67 0.93 10.95
N GLY A 208 12.62 2.06 11.66
CA GLY A 208 12.11 3.31 11.12
C GLY A 208 12.91 3.79 9.90
N ALA A 209 14.25 3.76 9.99
CA ALA A 209 15.15 4.17 8.92
C ALA A 209 15.05 3.23 7.71
N LEU A 210 15.03 1.91 7.94
CA LEU A 210 14.85 0.92 6.89
C LEU A 210 13.53 1.13 6.14
N GLY A 211 12.42 1.33 6.86
CA GLY A 211 11.13 1.62 6.23
C GLY A 211 11.18 2.87 5.35
N ALA A 212 11.78 3.96 5.84
CA ALA A 212 11.89 5.19 5.09
C ALA A 212 12.76 5.06 3.83
N VAL A 213 13.90 4.38 3.93
CA VAL A 213 14.80 4.13 2.79
C VAL A 213 14.17 3.18 1.77
N LEU A 214 13.46 2.13 2.21
CA LEU A 214 12.72 1.26 1.31
C LEU A 214 11.63 2.04 0.56
N THR A 215 10.91 2.96 1.21
CA THR A 215 9.94 3.82 0.51
C THR A 215 10.62 4.67 -0.55
N VAL A 216 11.77 5.30 -0.25
CA VAL A 216 12.54 6.07 -1.23
C VAL A 216 13.02 5.20 -2.40
N GLY A 217 13.44 3.96 -2.13
CA GLY A 217 13.83 3.01 -3.18
C GLY A 217 12.67 2.55 -4.05
N VAL A 218 11.49 2.36 -3.48
CA VAL A 218 10.25 2.04 -4.21
C VAL A 218 9.79 3.25 -5.04
N ARG A 219 9.94 4.46 -4.47
CA ARG A 219 9.47 5.70 -5.09
C ARG A 219 10.26 6.91 -4.57
N PHE A 220 11.21 7.35 -5.37
CA PHE A 220 12.10 8.45 -4.96
C PHE A 220 11.40 9.81 -4.84
N SER A 221 10.19 9.98 -5.41
CA SER A 221 9.42 11.22 -5.26
C SER A 221 8.99 11.51 -3.82
N ASP A 222 9.02 10.50 -2.94
CA ASP A 222 8.41 10.57 -1.61
C ASP A 222 9.47 10.85 -0.53
N LEU A 223 10.38 11.79 -0.81
CA LEU A 223 11.48 12.15 0.09
C LEU A 223 11.02 12.63 1.47
N ASN A 224 9.79 13.17 1.57
CA ASN A 224 9.20 13.55 2.86
C ASN A 224 9.09 12.37 3.83
N VAL A 225 9.04 11.12 3.34
CA VAL A 225 8.95 9.90 4.17
C VAL A 225 10.18 9.71 5.06
N LEU A 226 11.32 10.31 4.74
CA LEU A 226 12.49 10.32 5.65
C LEU A 226 12.18 10.98 7.01
N LEU A 227 11.16 11.83 7.09
CA LEU A 227 10.69 12.45 8.33
C LEU A 227 9.64 11.62 9.06
N LEU A 228 9.07 10.58 8.44
CA LEU A 228 7.91 9.85 8.98
C LEU A 228 8.18 9.20 10.36
N PRO A 229 9.33 8.54 10.62
CA PRO A 229 9.62 7.99 11.95
C PRO A 229 9.71 9.09 13.03
N VAL A 230 10.32 10.23 12.70
CA VAL A 230 10.43 11.39 13.62
C VAL A 230 9.05 11.97 13.89
N LEU A 231 8.25 12.19 12.85
CA LEU A 231 6.88 12.69 12.95
C LEU A 231 6.00 11.78 13.81
N SER A 232 6.11 10.47 13.61
CA SER A 232 5.35 9.49 14.35
C SER A 232 5.69 9.54 15.85
N LEU A 233 6.99 9.62 16.16
CA LEU A 233 7.45 9.82 17.54
C LEU A 233 6.87 11.10 18.14
N LEU A 234 7.04 12.24 17.45
CA LEU A 234 6.60 13.54 17.95
C LEU A 234 5.08 13.59 18.17
N LEU A 235 4.28 13.04 17.25
CA LEU A 235 2.83 12.97 17.39
C LEU A 235 2.41 12.18 18.63
N VAL A 236 3.01 11.01 18.85
CA VAL A 236 2.70 10.19 20.03
C VAL A 236 3.08 10.93 21.30
N LEU A 237 4.26 11.54 21.35
CA LEU A 237 4.72 12.29 22.53
C LEU A 237 3.88 13.54 22.81
N SER A 238 3.49 14.29 21.78
CA SER A 238 2.72 15.53 21.91
C SER A 238 1.25 15.30 22.28
N LEU A 239 0.67 14.17 21.85
CA LEU A 239 -0.75 13.89 21.98
C LEU A 239 -1.07 12.80 23.02
N THR A 240 -0.07 12.31 23.74
CA THR A 240 -0.29 11.47 24.92
C THR A 240 -0.05 12.27 26.20
N PRO A 241 -0.82 12.04 27.27
CA PRO A 241 -0.79 12.86 28.49
C PRO A 241 0.48 12.70 29.35
N SER A 242 1.52 12.04 28.84
CA SER A 242 2.78 11.84 29.54
C SER A 242 3.56 13.15 29.65
N ALA A 243 4.39 13.28 30.68
CA ALA A 243 5.34 14.39 30.77
C ALA A 243 6.23 14.41 29.51
N PRO A 244 6.52 15.60 28.95
CA PRO A 244 7.38 15.70 27.78
C PRO A 244 8.73 15.04 28.10
N PRO A 245 9.30 14.27 27.17
CA PRO A 245 10.58 13.62 27.44
C PRO A 245 11.67 14.67 27.65
N ALA A 246 12.68 14.31 28.44
CA ALA A 246 13.86 15.15 28.59
C ALA A 246 14.46 15.44 27.20
N PRO A 247 14.86 16.69 26.88
CA PRO A 247 15.42 17.05 25.58
C PRO A 247 16.61 16.18 25.14
N SER A 248 17.38 15.66 26.10
CA SER A 248 18.48 14.72 25.87
C SER A 248 18.02 13.40 25.24
N SER A 249 16.83 12.90 25.60
CA SER A 249 16.29 11.64 25.06
C SER A 249 15.84 11.81 23.61
N LEU A 250 15.25 12.97 23.25
CA LEU A 250 14.92 13.27 21.87
C LEU A 250 16.18 13.45 21.01
N LYS A 251 17.20 14.16 21.52
CA LYS A 251 18.51 14.28 20.85
C LYS A 251 19.14 12.91 20.59
N GLU A 252 19.07 12.02 21.58
CA GLU A 252 19.58 10.65 21.47
C GLU A 252 18.83 9.85 20.39
N PHE A 253 17.49 9.93 20.34
CA PHE A 253 16.72 9.33 19.25
C PHE A 253 17.12 9.89 17.88
N LEU A 254 17.18 11.22 17.73
CA LEU A 254 17.51 11.87 16.45
C LEU A 254 18.92 11.47 15.98
N PHE A 255 19.88 11.39 16.90
CA PHE A 255 21.24 10.94 16.59
C PHE A 255 21.26 9.48 16.11
N ARG A 256 20.62 8.56 16.83
CA ARG A 256 20.54 7.14 16.45
C ARG A 256 19.80 6.95 15.13
N TYR A 257 18.70 7.69 14.94
CA TYR A 257 17.95 7.67 13.68
C TYR A 257 18.77 8.19 12.51
N ALA A 258 19.52 9.29 12.69
CA ALA A 258 20.41 9.82 11.65
C ALA A 258 21.50 8.79 11.26
N ILE A 259 22.13 8.13 12.24
CA ILE A 259 23.11 7.06 11.97
C ILE A 259 22.44 5.90 11.20
N ALA A 260 21.31 5.39 11.70
CA ALA A 260 20.59 4.31 11.05
C ALA A 260 20.18 4.68 9.62
N LEU A 261 19.75 5.92 9.41
CA LEU A 261 19.38 6.44 8.10
C LEU A 261 20.59 6.53 7.16
N CYS A 262 21.73 7.05 7.62
CA CYS A 262 22.96 7.08 6.82
C CYS A 262 23.42 5.67 6.44
N LEU A 263 23.40 4.73 7.38
CA LEU A 263 23.76 3.33 7.13
C LEU A 263 22.82 2.65 6.13
N ALA A 264 21.53 3.01 6.13
CA ALA A 264 20.56 2.47 5.18
C ALA A 264 20.60 3.18 3.81
N LEU A 265 20.83 4.49 3.76
CA LEU A 265 20.94 5.25 2.51
C LEU A 265 22.23 4.95 1.74
N PHE A 266 23.32 4.63 2.43
CA PHE A 266 24.59 4.31 1.79
C PHE A 266 24.50 3.17 0.75
N PRO A 267 24.01 1.96 1.10
CA PRO A 267 23.84 0.89 0.10
C PRO A 267 22.81 1.24 -0.97
N LEU A 268 21.76 2.02 -0.65
CA LEU A 268 20.82 2.51 -1.66
C LEU A 268 21.51 3.42 -2.68
N GLY A 269 22.40 4.31 -2.22
CA GLY A 269 23.20 5.18 -3.09
C GLY A 269 24.16 4.40 -3.99
N LEU A 270 24.81 3.37 -3.46
CA LEU A 270 25.65 2.46 -4.26
C LEU A 270 24.83 1.71 -5.31
N LEU A 271 23.65 1.23 -4.95
CA LEU A 271 22.75 0.55 -5.89
C LEU A 271 22.21 1.52 -6.95
N ASN A 272 21.88 2.75 -6.59
CA ASN A 272 21.50 3.78 -7.55
C ASN A 272 22.64 4.07 -8.55
N LEU A 273 23.88 4.15 -8.06
CA LEU A 273 25.05 4.33 -8.92
C LEU A 273 25.23 3.13 -9.86
N ALA A 274 25.06 1.90 -9.37
CA ALA A 274 25.18 0.70 -10.18
C ALA A 274 24.08 0.57 -11.26
N VAL A 275 22.83 0.94 -10.93
CA VAL A 275 21.68 0.79 -11.83
C VAL A 275 21.53 1.98 -12.80
N TYR A 276 21.69 3.20 -12.30
CA TYR A 276 21.36 4.44 -13.04
C TYR A 276 22.55 5.36 -13.31
N ASP A 277 23.77 5.04 -12.86
CA ASP A 277 24.95 5.92 -12.92
C ASP A 277 24.82 7.21 -12.10
N HIS A 278 23.87 7.25 -11.15
CA HIS A 278 23.61 8.42 -10.31
C HIS A 278 23.34 8.01 -8.87
N VAL A 279 23.94 8.71 -7.90
CA VAL A 279 23.68 8.47 -6.46
C VAL A 279 22.29 8.98 -6.07
N LEU A 280 21.93 10.18 -6.52
CA LEU A 280 20.63 10.81 -6.27
C LEU A 280 19.78 10.75 -7.53
N LEU A 281 18.62 10.12 -7.42
CA LEU A 281 17.72 9.97 -8.55
C LEU A 281 16.86 11.22 -8.75
N THR A 282 16.51 11.47 -9.99
CA THR A 282 15.47 12.44 -10.34
C THR A 282 14.48 11.75 -11.25
N SER A 283 13.25 12.27 -11.35
CA SER A 283 12.29 11.75 -12.33
C SER A 283 12.84 11.78 -13.76
N ARG A 284 13.73 12.74 -14.07
CA ARG A 284 14.43 12.82 -15.36
C ARG A 284 15.40 11.65 -15.55
N VAL A 285 16.18 11.30 -14.53
CA VAL A 285 17.12 10.16 -14.59
C VAL A 285 16.36 8.85 -14.80
N VAL A 286 15.26 8.66 -14.07
CA VAL A 286 14.54 7.37 -14.04
C VAL A 286 13.61 7.19 -15.24
N TYR A 287 12.87 8.23 -15.63
CA TYR A 287 11.88 8.12 -16.72
C TYR A 287 12.40 8.60 -18.07
N ALA A 288 13.64 9.09 -18.15
CA ALA A 288 14.22 9.77 -19.31
C ALA A 288 13.32 10.91 -19.87
N ASN A 289 12.35 11.36 -19.07
CA ASN A 289 11.30 12.22 -19.56
C ASN A 289 11.78 13.69 -19.55
N THR A 290 11.75 14.32 -20.72
CA THR A 290 12.16 15.70 -20.93
C THR A 290 11.03 16.69 -20.72
N THR A 291 9.82 16.23 -20.34
CA THR A 291 8.73 17.12 -19.94
C THR A 291 9.21 17.98 -18.78
N GLN A 292 9.70 19.16 -19.15
CA GLN A 292 9.97 20.26 -18.26
C GLN A 292 8.70 20.48 -17.43
N LEU A 293 8.85 20.90 -16.18
CA LEU A 293 7.78 21.62 -15.48
C LEU A 293 7.55 22.94 -16.24
N THR A 294 6.98 22.89 -17.44
CA THR A 294 6.73 24.02 -18.34
C THR A 294 5.53 24.86 -17.92
N SER A 295 4.90 24.55 -16.78
CA SER A 295 3.66 25.20 -16.36
C SER A 295 3.79 26.06 -15.11
N LEU A 296 4.97 26.22 -14.51
CA LEU A 296 5.15 27.33 -13.59
C LEU A 296 5.44 28.57 -14.44
N GLU A 297 4.45 29.45 -14.56
CA GLU A 297 4.54 30.65 -15.39
C GLU A 297 5.84 31.40 -15.06
N SER A 298 6.73 31.50 -16.05
CA SER A 298 7.98 32.24 -15.92
C SER A 298 7.65 33.70 -15.64
N GLY A 299 7.82 34.15 -14.40
CA GLY A 299 7.58 35.53 -13.99
C GLY A 299 6.72 35.70 -12.73
N SER A 300 5.88 34.73 -12.39
CA SER A 300 5.09 34.77 -11.14
C SER A 300 5.90 34.21 -9.97
N PRO A 301 5.91 34.86 -8.77
CA PRO A 301 6.55 34.29 -7.60
C PRO A 301 6.02 32.88 -7.30
N VAL A 302 6.91 31.91 -7.07
CA VAL A 302 6.55 30.50 -6.83
C VAL A 302 5.46 30.36 -5.75
N ILE A 303 5.54 31.19 -4.70
CA ILE A 303 4.54 31.24 -3.63
C ILE A 303 3.15 31.60 -4.16
N ALA A 304 3.03 32.59 -5.04
CA ALA A 304 1.75 32.99 -5.63
C ALA A 304 1.15 31.86 -6.48
N GLN A 305 2.01 31.16 -7.23
CA GLN A 305 1.59 30.00 -8.03
C GLN A 305 1.08 28.86 -7.12
N TRP A 306 1.78 28.57 -6.03
CA TRP A 306 1.36 27.57 -5.04
C TRP A 306 0.05 27.95 -4.35
N LEU A 307 -0.11 29.21 -3.95
CA LEU A 307 -1.38 29.71 -3.39
C LEU A 307 -2.52 29.58 -4.40
N GLY A 308 -2.26 29.83 -5.68
CA GLY A 308 -3.22 29.64 -6.76
C GLY A 308 -3.68 28.19 -6.95
N LEU A 309 -2.85 27.21 -6.60
CA LEU A 309 -3.21 25.78 -6.62
C LEU A 309 -4.11 25.37 -5.44
N LEU A 310 -4.07 26.08 -4.32
CA LEU A 310 -4.86 25.74 -3.12
C LEU A 310 -6.37 25.84 -3.36
N LYS A 311 -6.81 26.60 -4.37
CA LYS A 311 -8.24 26.63 -4.77
C LYS A 311 -8.80 25.27 -5.18
N ASN A 312 -7.93 24.34 -5.57
CA ASN A 312 -8.31 22.97 -5.94
C ASN A 312 -8.39 22.02 -4.73
N LEU A 313 -8.05 22.47 -3.52
CA LEU A 313 -8.09 21.64 -2.33
C LEU A 313 -9.50 21.12 -1.99
N PRO A 314 -10.60 21.90 -2.12
CA PRO A 314 -11.95 21.37 -1.94
C PRO A 314 -12.29 20.27 -2.96
N VAL A 315 -11.84 20.41 -4.21
CA VAL A 315 -12.00 19.38 -5.25
C VAL A 315 -11.19 18.13 -4.88
N LEU A 316 -9.97 18.28 -4.39
CA LEU A 316 -9.17 17.13 -3.93
C LEU A 316 -9.87 16.39 -2.78
N LEU A 317 -10.46 17.11 -1.82
CA LEU A 317 -11.09 16.51 -0.64
C LEU A 317 -12.47 15.92 -0.93
N PHE A 318 -13.27 16.57 -1.78
CA PHE A 318 -14.70 16.29 -1.96
C PHE A 318 -15.15 16.11 -3.42
N GLY A 319 -14.25 16.14 -4.40
CA GLY A 319 -14.57 16.09 -5.83
C GLY A 319 -15.06 14.72 -6.31
N SER A 320 -16.13 14.73 -7.11
CA SER A 320 -16.92 13.59 -7.64
C SER A 320 -16.14 12.41 -8.24
N GLU A 321 -14.88 12.61 -8.65
CA GLU A 321 -13.98 11.55 -9.09
C GLU A 321 -13.44 10.74 -7.90
N PHE A 322 -12.35 11.24 -7.30
CA PHE A 322 -11.59 10.52 -6.27
C PHE A 322 -11.36 11.34 -5.01
N GLY A 323 -12.31 12.20 -4.63
CA GLY A 323 -12.25 12.97 -3.38
C GLY A 323 -11.78 12.15 -2.17
N LEU A 324 -10.76 12.68 -1.47
CA LEU A 324 -10.04 11.92 -0.43
C LEU A 324 -10.91 11.51 0.75
N LEU A 325 -12.02 12.18 1.00
CA LEU A 325 -12.92 11.83 2.10
C LEU A 325 -13.46 10.39 1.97
N TYR A 326 -13.72 9.95 0.75
CA TYR A 326 -14.38 8.67 0.49
C TYR A 326 -13.49 7.67 -0.25
N THR A 327 -12.41 8.10 -0.91
CA THR A 327 -11.42 7.18 -1.51
C THR A 327 -10.25 6.86 -0.58
N HIS A 328 -9.85 7.82 0.26
CA HIS A 328 -8.75 7.68 1.22
C HIS A 328 -9.13 8.22 2.63
N PRO A 329 -10.25 7.77 3.23
CA PRO A 329 -10.79 8.32 4.48
C PRO A 329 -9.80 8.38 5.63
N VAL A 330 -8.91 7.38 5.74
CA VAL A 330 -7.89 7.32 6.79
C VAL A 330 -6.87 8.45 6.61
N ALA A 331 -6.38 8.67 5.38
CA ALA A 331 -5.42 9.73 5.09
C ALA A 331 -6.06 11.12 5.27
N SER A 332 -7.30 11.32 4.84
CA SER A 332 -7.99 12.61 4.95
C SER A 332 -8.42 12.94 6.38
N LEU A 333 -9.34 12.17 6.96
CA LEU A 333 -9.89 12.42 8.29
C LEU A 333 -8.84 12.24 9.39
N GLY A 334 -7.97 11.24 9.25
CA GLY A 334 -6.93 10.99 10.23
C GLY A 334 -5.86 12.07 10.27
N THR A 335 -5.43 12.59 9.10
CA THR A 335 -4.44 13.68 9.06
C THR A 335 -5.07 14.97 9.56
N GLY A 336 -6.32 15.25 9.18
CA GLY A 336 -7.09 16.35 9.74
C GLY A 336 -7.23 16.25 11.26
N ALA A 337 -7.48 15.05 11.79
CA ALA A 337 -7.52 14.80 13.23
C ALA A 337 -6.18 15.09 13.91
N ALA A 338 -5.05 14.64 13.35
CA ALA A 338 -3.73 14.93 13.90
C ALA A 338 -3.46 16.44 13.99
N ILE A 339 -3.74 17.18 12.91
CA ILE A 339 -3.58 18.64 12.84
C ILE A 339 -4.46 19.33 13.88
N LEU A 340 -5.75 19.00 13.92
CA LEU A 340 -6.71 19.58 14.86
C LEU A 340 -6.30 19.31 16.31
N MET A 341 -5.89 18.08 16.63
CA MET A 341 -5.46 17.72 17.98
C MET A 341 -4.21 18.48 18.41
N LEU A 342 -3.23 18.65 17.52
CA LEU A 342 -2.03 19.46 17.81
C LEU A 342 -2.38 20.92 18.03
N PHE A 343 -3.27 21.48 17.22
CA PHE A 343 -3.75 22.86 17.39
C PHE A 343 -4.48 23.05 18.73
N LEU A 344 -5.40 22.14 19.07
CA LEU A 344 -6.10 22.17 20.35
C LEU A 344 -5.15 21.97 21.54
N GLN A 345 -4.14 21.10 21.38
CA GLN A 345 -3.11 20.90 22.39
C GLN A 345 -2.31 22.18 22.61
N MET A 346 -1.89 22.86 21.54
CA MET A 346 -1.20 24.15 21.64
C MET A 346 -2.05 25.22 22.32
N ALA A 347 -3.35 25.29 21.99
CA ALA A 347 -4.27 26.25 22.59
C ALA A 347 -4.49 25.99 24.09
N ARG A 348 -4.51 24.72 24.51
CA ARG A 348 -4.65 24.33 25.92
C ARG A 348 -3.36 24.50 26.72
N ARG A 349 -2.24 24.07 26.13
CA ARG A 349 -0.90 24.07 26.73
C ARG A 349 0.14 24.21 25.64
N PHE A 350 0.63 25.43 25.44
CA PHE A 350 1.71 25.68 24.50
C PHE A 350 2.95 24.88 24.93
N THR A 351 3.38 23.95 24.08
CA THR A 351 4.68 23.30 24.20
C THR A 351 5.40 23.44 22.88
N TRP A 352 6.72 23.68 22.94
CA TRP A 352 7.55 23.74 21.75
C TRP A 352 7.45 22.44 20.93
N LEU A 353 7.26 21.29 21.60
CA LEU A 353 7.11 19.98 20.97
C LEU A 353 5.87 19.93 20.08
N SER A 354 4.71 20.38 20.59
CA SER A 354 3.47 20.44 19.79
C SER A 354 3.58 21.42 18.61
N LEU A 355 4.28 22.54 18.78
CA LEU A 355 4.54 23.47 17.68
C LEU A 355 5.40 22.83 16.58
N VAL A 356 6.53 22.21 16.96
CA VAL A 356 7.41 21.51 16.01
C VAL A 356 6.67 20.37 15.32
N ALA A 357 5.90 19.57 16.08
CA ALA A 357 5.07 18.51 15.52
C ALA A 357 4.06 19.07 14.50
N LEU A 358 3.37 20.17 14.82
CA LEU A 358 2.38 20.79 13.93
C LEU A 358 3.04 21.27 12.63
N LEU A 359 4.15 22.00 12.72
CA LEU A 359 4.87 22.52 11.55
C LEU A 359 5.37 21.38 10.66
N LEU A 360 5.95 20.33 11.24
CA LEU A 360 6.42 19.18 10.47
C LEU A 360 5.27 18.38 9.85
N VAL A 361 4.14 18.21 10.56
CA VAL A 361 2.94 17.55 10.02
C VAL A 361 2.38 18.34 8.83
N LEU A 362 2.30 19.67 8.94
CA LEU A 362 1.86 20.53 7.83
C LEU A 362 2.83 20.48 6.65
N ALA A 363 4.14 20.50 6.89
CA ALA A 363 5.14 20.39 5.82
C ALA A 363 5.07 19.02 5.12
N TYR A 364 5.00 17.94 5.90
CA TYR A 364 4.89 16.58 5.39
C TYR A 364 3.63 16.38 4.55
N ALA A 365 2.48 16.83 5.07
CA ALA A 365 1.22 16.69 4.37
C ALA A 365 1.12 17.62 3.15
N GLY A 366 1.60 18.85 3.30
CA GLY A 366 1.68 19.84 2.24
C GLY A 366 2.52 19.35 1.06
N PHE A 367 3.63 18.67 1.32
CA PHE A 367 4.47 18.09 0.25
C PHE A 367 3.69 17.10 -0.63
N SER A 368 3.05 16.09 -0.02
CA SER A 368 2.27 15.10 -0.77
C SER A 368 1.05 15.71 -1.47
N ILE A 369 0.32 16.61 -0.81
CA ILE A 369 -0.83 17.32 -1.41
C ILE A 369 -0.37 18.16 -2.61
N MET A 370 0.75 18.88 -2.48
CA MET A 370 1.25 19.75 -3.55
C MET A 370 1.61 18.96 -4.81
N ILE A 371 2.19 17.75 -4.68
CA ILE A 371 2.43 16.87 -5.84
C ILE A 371 1.14 16.62 -6.62
N VAL A 372 0.05 16.29 -5.93
CA VAL A 372 -1.26 16.05 -6.57
C VAL A 372 -1.83 17.33 -7.16
N LEU A 373 -1.72 18.46 -6.48
CA LEU A 373 -2.21 19.74 -6.99
C LEU A 373 -1.44 20.22 -8.23
N ILE A 374 -0.14 19.93 -8.32
CA ILE A 374 0.69 20.22 -9.50
C ILE A 374 0.30 19.28 -10.65
N TRP A 375 0.18 17.99 -10.39
CA TRP A 375 -0.10 16.99 -11.43
C TRP A 375 -1.55 17.02 -11.92
N LYS A 376 -2.49 17.45 -11.07
CA LYS A 376 -3.94 17.53 -11.32
C LYS A 376 -4.56 16.24 -11.86
N SER A 377 -3.88 15.10 -11.71
CA SER A 377 -4.28 13.82 -12.28
C SER A 377 -4.09 12.67 -11.27
N PRO A 378 -5.06 11.75 -11.16
CA PRO A 378 -4.90 10.50 -10.40
C PRO A 378 -3.97 9.48 -11.09
N GLY A 379 -3.57 9.71 -12.35
CA GLY A 379 -2.63 8.84 -13.05
C GLY A 379 -3.24 7.54 -13.59
N MET A 380 -4.47 7.59 -14.09
CA MET A 380 -5.14 6.46 -14.77
C MET A 380 -5.26 5.18 -13.93
N SER A 381 -5.37 5.32 -12.61
CA SER A 381 -5.55 4.21 -11.67
C SER A 381 -6.48 4.65 -10.55
N PHE A 382 -6.97 3.70 -9.74
CA PHE A 382 -7.86 4.06 -8.64
C PHE A 382 -7.20 5.04 -7.67
N GLY A 383 -7.86 6.18 -7.42
CA GLY A 383 -7.48 7.12 -6.38
C GLY A 383 -6.19 7.91 -6.64
N TYR A 384 -5.79 8.70 -5.65
CA TYR A 384 -4.58 9.52 -5.72
C TYR A 384 -3.39 8.78 -5.09
N ARG A 385 -2.77 7.88 -5.87
CA ARG A 385 -1.63 7.05 -5.43
C ARG A 385 -0.43 7.84 -4.90
N SER A 386 -0.28 9.11 -5.26
CA SER A 386 0.77 10.00 -4.71
C SER A 386 0.55 10.43 -3.27
N LEU A 387 -0.59 10.07 -2.67
CA LEU A 387 -0.95 10.40 -1.29
C LEU A 387 -0.84 9.22 -0.32
N PHE A 388 -0.33 8.06 -0.76
CA PHE A 388 -0.01 6.97 0.16
C PHE A 388 0.90 7.37 1.31
N PRO A 389 1.89 8.28 1.13
CA PRO A 389 2.67 8.80 2.25
C PRO A 389 1.83 9.45 3.37
N LEU A 390 0.62 9.93 3.09
CA LEU A 390 -0.29 10.48 4.10
C LEU A 390 -1.00 9.41 4.93
N PHE A 391 -1.12 8.18 4.44
CA PHE A 391 -1.85 7.12 5.15
C PHE A 391 -1.28 6.86 6.56
N PRO A 392 0.05 6.69 6.75
CA PRO A 392 0.62 6.52 8.08
C PRO A 392 0.28 7.64 9.08
N LEU A 393 0.38 8.88 8.63
CA LEU A 393 0.06 10.06 9.42
C LEU A 393 -1.41 10.09 9.81
N GLY A 394 -2.28 9.79 8.85
CA GLY A 394 -3.71 9.71 9.09
C GLY A 394 -4.10 8.56 10.01
N PHE A 395 -3.51 7.39 9.82
CA PHE A 395 -3.70 6.23 10.70
C PHE A 395 -3.33 6.55 12.15
N LEU A 396 -2.18 7.19 12.35
CA LEU A 396 -1.71 7.60 13.68
C LEU A 396 -2.63 8.64 14.32
N GLY A 397 -2.97 9.69 13.58
CA GLY A 397 -3.86 10.76 14.04
C GLY A 397 -5.23 10.24 14.45
N TRP A 398 -5.79 9.32 13.66
CA TRP A 398 -7.08 8.70 13.96
C TRP A 398 -7.05 7.89 15.26
N TRP A 399 -6.05 7.03 15.46
CA TRP A 399 -5.94 6.22 16.68
C TRP A 399 -5.69 7.08 17.92
N LEU A 400 -4.91 8.14 17.80
CA LEU A 400 -4.71 9.11 18.90
C LEU A 400 -6.01 9.84 19.25
N LEU A 401 -6.82 10.22 18.26
CA LEU A 401 -8.13 10.85 18.49
C LEU A 401 -9.08 9.91 19.24
N VAL A 402 -9.34 8.72 18.70
CA VAL A 402 -10.34 7.80 19.26
C VAL A 402 -9.95 7.27 20.64
N ARG A 403 -8.64 7.22 20.95
CA ARG A 403 -8.13 6.90 22.29
C ARG A 403 -8.60 7.90 23.34
N GLN A 404 -8.63 9.19 22.99
CA GLN A 404 -9.00 10.28 23.90
C GLN A 404 -10.52 10.44 24.05
N CYS A 405 -11.32 9.85 23.16
CA CYS A 405 -12.77 9.95 23.20
C CYS A 405 -13.41 9.01 24.25
N PRO A 406 -14.47 9.46 24.96
CA PRO A 406 -15.36 8.57 25.70
C PRO A 406 -16.02 7.53 24.79
N ALA A 407 -16.62 6.50 25.37
CA ALA A 407 -17.14 5.33 24.64
C ALA A 407 -18.14 5.68 23.53
N MET A 408 -19.12 6.55 23.79
CA MET A 408 -20.16 6.89 22.81
C MET A 408 -19.59 7.67 21.60
N PRO A 409 -18.88 8.82 21.75
CA PRO A 409 -18.25 9.51 20.62
C PRO A 409 -17.26 8.62 19.88
N ARG A 410 -16.50 7.79 20.60
CA ARG A 410 -15.57 6.82 20.01
C ARG A 410 -16.31 5.86 19.07
N ASN A 411 -17.42 5.27 19.50
CA ASN A 411 -18.17 4.32 18.68
C ASN A 411 -18.75 4.98 17.43
N VAL A 412 -19.23 6.22 17.54
CA VAL A 412 -19.71 7.00 16.38
C VAL A 412 -18.58 7.24 15.39
N LEU A 413 -17.44 7.77 15.86
CA LEU A 413 -16.27 8.01 15.01
C LEU A 413 -15.81 6.73 14.30
N MET A 414 -15.67 5.64 15.04
CA MET A 414 -15.26 4.34 14.49
C MET A 414 -16.25 3.81 13.45
N SER A 415 -17.55 4.02 13.66
CA SER A 415 -18.59 3.62 12.70
C SER A 415 -18.54 4.46 11.43
N VAL A 416 -18.35 5.77 11.55
CA VAL A 416 -18.17 6.68 10.39
C VAL A 416 -16.95 6.27 9.58
N MET A 417 -15.80 6.07 10.22
CA MET A 417 -14.58 5.62 9.54
C MET A 417 -14.76 4.25 8.90
N ALA A 418 -15.44 3.31 9.56
CA ALA A 418 -15.73 1.99 8.99
C ALA A 418 -16.62 2.11 7.75
N GLY A 419 -17.69 2.90 7.80
CA GLY A 419 -18.58 3.13 6.65
C GLY A 419 -17.85 3.75 5.46
N LEU A 420 -17.01 4.76 5.69
CA LEU A 420 -16.20 5.36 4.63
C LEU A 420 -15.15 4.40 4.07
N CYS A 421 -14.49 3.60 4.92
CA CYS A 421 -13.54 2.60 4.46
C CYS A 421 -14.22 1.48 3.66
N LEU A 422 -15.43 1.07 4.03
CA LEU A 422 -16.23 0.11 3.26
C LEU A 422 -16.63 0.68 1.89
N LEU A 423 -17.03 1.95 1.83
CA LEU A 423 -17.31 2.64 0.56
C LEU A 423 -16.06 2.70 -0.32
N SER A 424 -14.91 3.10 0.24
CA SER A 424 -13.62 3.09 -0.49
C SER A 424 -13.26 1.69 -1.00
N PHE A 425 -13.41 0.67 -0.15
CA PHE A 425 -13.14 -0.72 -0.49
C PHE A 425 -14.02 -1.19 -1.66
N ALA A 426 -15.32 -0.89 -1.61
CA ALA A 426 -16.23 -1.18 -2.72
C ALA A 426 -15.82 -0.43 -4.00
N GLY A 427 -15.41 0.84 -3.87
CA GLY A 427 -14.87 1.63 -4.98
C GLY A 427 -13.69 0.95 -5.67
N GLN A 428 -12.76 0.41 -4.89
CA GLN A 428 -11.59 -0.29 -5.42
C GLN A 428 -11.94 -1.64 -6.05
N ALA A 429 -12.82 -2.41 -5.42
CA ALA A 429 -13.24 -3.72 -5.91
C ALA A 429 -14.07 -3.63 -7.21
N LEU A 430 -14.89 -2.58 -7.33
CA LEU A 430 -15.77 -2.35 -8.47
C LEU A 430 -15.15 -1.44 -9.54
N PHE A 431 -13.94 -0.93 -9.33
CA PHE A 431 -13.25 -0.08 -10.29
C PHE A 431 -13.08 -0.80 -11.65
N THR A 432 -13.46 -0.13 -12.74
CA THR A 432 -13.46 -0.62 -14.13
C THR A 432 -14.41 -1.79 -14.43
N LYS A 433 -15.30 -2.16 -13.49
CA LYS A 433 -16.25 -3.27 -13.70
C LYS A 433 -17.45 -2.92 -14.57
N THR A 434 -17.78 -1.64 -14.66
CA THR A 434 -18.73 -1.10 -15.63
C THR A 434 -18.14 0.16 -16.26
N ARG A 435 -18.74 0.61 -17.35
CA ARG A 435 -18.31 1.83 -18.06
C ARG A 435 -18.30 3.07 -17.16
N ASP A 436 -19.25 3.18 -16.24
CA ASP A 436 -19.38 4.33 -15.34
C ASP A 436 -18.47 4.25 -14.11
N LEU A 437 -17.87 3.08 -13.84
CA LEU A 437 -16.94 2.85 -12.72
C LEU A 437 -15.47 2.90 -13.16
N GLY A 438 -15.17 3.49 -14.31
CA GLY A 438 -13.82 3.59 -14.85
C GLY A 438 -13.55 4.95 -15.50
N TYR A 439 -12.38 5.05 -16.13
CA TYR A 439 -12.03 6.23 -16.92
C TYR A 439 -12.75 6.24 -18.26
N ARG A 440 -13.13 7.44 -18.69
CA ARG A 440 -13.71 7.75 -20.00
C ARG A 440 -13.11 9.04 -20.56
N PRO A 441 -13.09 9.23 -21.89
CA PRO A 441 -12.75 10.52 -22.47
C PRO A 441 -13.62 11.64 -21.90
N GLY A 442 -13.00 12.71 -21.40
CA GLY A 442 -13.69 13.83 -20.77
C GLY A 442 -12.75 14.79 -20.02
N VAL A 443 -13.35 15.71 -19.26
CA VAL A 443 -12.64 16.66 -18.38
C VAL A 443 -12.63 16.10 -16.97
N SER A 444 -11.47 16.02 -16.34
CA SER A 444 -11.35 15.61 -14.93
C SER A 444 -11.94 16.64 -13.98
N SER A 445 -12.18 16.27 -12.71
CA SER A 445 -12.68 17.24 -11.72
C SER A 445 -11.71 18.41 -11.48
N MET A 446 -10.44 18.23 -11.84
CA MET A 446 -9.38 19.23 -11.76
C MET A 446 -9.21 20.07 -13.05
N GLY A 447 -10.08 19.87 -14.05
CA GLY A 447 -10.10 20.66 -15.28
C GLY A 447 -9.11 20.22 -16.36
N LEU A 448 -8.48 19.05 -16.24
CA LEU A 448 -7.64 18.49 -17.31
C LEU A 448 -8.48 17.70 -18.32
N GLU A 449 -8.32 17.99 -19.60
CA GLU A 449 -8.84 17.18 -20.71
C GLU A 449 -8.06 15.87 -20.86
N GLY A 450 -8.77 14.80 -21.20
CA GLY A 450 -8.17 13.50 -21.46
C GLY A 450 -9.06 12.39 -20.94
N GLN A 451 -8.54 11.60 -20.01
CA GLN A 451 -9.27 10.52 -19.37
C GLN A 451 -9.73 10.96 -17.98
N SER A 452 -11.03 10.88 -17.74
CA SER A 452 -11.73 11.39 -16.58
C SER A 452 -12.60 10.28 -15.98
N ALA A 453 -12.73 10.29 -14.66
CA ALA A 453 -13.66 9.43 -13.93
C ALA A 453 -14.78 10.27 -13.31
N ASP A 454 -15.13 11.41 -13.92
CA ASP A 454 -16.08 12.35 -13.34
C ASP A 454 -17.44 11.69 -13.07
N GLY A 455 -17.96 11.93 -11.86
CA GLY A 455 -19.15 11.29 -11.33
C GLY A 455 -18.92 9.89 -10.74
N PHE A 456 -17.68 9.40 -10.65
CA PHE A 456 -17.36 8.06 -10.14
C PHE A 456 -18.02 7.75 -8.80
N GLN A 457 -18.06 8.68 -7.85
CA GLN A 457 -18.70 8.41 -6.54
C GLN A 457 -20.21 8.17 -6.64
N MET A 458 -20.89 8.89 -7.54
CA MET A 458 -22.32 8.69 -7.78
C MET A 458 -22.59 7.39 -8.53
N ALA A 459 -21.75 7.07 -9.52
CA ALA A 459 -21.78 5.78 -10.18
C ALA A 459 -21.52 4.64 -9.19
N LEU A 460 -20.60 4.82 -8.24
CA LEU A 460 -20.27 3.83 -7.21
C LEU A 460 -21.44 3.57 -6.28
N LEU A 461 -22.08 4.61 -5.76
CA LEU A 461 -23.24 4.43 -4.87
C LEU A 461 -24.39 3.70 -5.58
N ARG A 462 -24.62 3.98 -6.87
CA ARG A 462 -25.57 3.22 -7.69
C ARG A 462 -25.09 1.79 -7.93
N GLY A 463 -23.82 1.62 -8.29
CA GLY A 463 -23.22 0.34 -8.63
C GLY A 463 -23.15 -0.65 -7.47
N VAL A 464 -22.95 -0.15 -6.24
CA VAL A 464 -23.01 -0.98 -5.02
C VAL A 464 -24.42 -1.54 -4.81
N ALA A 465 -25.46 -0.82 -5.22
CA ALA A 465 -26.85 -1.22 -5.09
C ALA A 465 -27.37 -2.09 -6.26
N THR A 466 -26.59 -2.27 -7.34
CA THR A 466 -26.98 -3.08 -8.51
C THR A 466 -26.16 -4.35 -8.63
N ALA A 467 -26.75 -5.41 -9.17
CA ALA A 467 -26.07 -6.71 -9.27
C ALA A 467 -24.97 -6.76 -10.36
N GLU A 468 -25.03 -5.88 -11.37
CA GLU A 468 -24.16 -5.95 -12.55
C GLU A 468 -22.66 -5.79 -12.21
N PRO A 469 -22.20 -4.71 -11.52
CA PRO A 469 -20.78 -4.55 -11.22
C PRO A 469 -20.22 -5.70 -10.37
N TRP A 470 -21.01 -6.19 -9.41
CA TRP A 470 -20.63 -7.33 -8.57
C TRP A 470 -20.55 -8.63 -9.36
N THR A 471 -21.47 -8.84 -10.30
CA THR A 471 -21.44 -10.00 -11.19
C THR A 471 -20.16 -9.99 -12.04
N VAL A 472 -19.78 -8.83 -12.60
CA VAL A 472 -18.52 -8.70 -13.35
C VAL A 472 -17.32 -8.90 -12.42
N ALA A 473 -17.33 -8.34 -11.20
CA ALA A 473 -16.25 -8.53 -10.23
C ALA A 473 -16.04 -10.01 -9.86
N ILE A 474 -17.12 -10.75 -9.58
CA ILE A 474 -17.07 -12.18 -9.27
C ILE A 474 -16.62 -13.00 -10.49
N LYS A 475 -17.11 -12.66 -11.70
CA LYS A 475 -16.72 -13.31 -12.95
C LYS A 475 -15.24 -13.08 -13.29
N ASP A 476 -14.71 -11.90 -12.99
CA ASP A 476 -13.30 -11.57 -13.19
C ASP A 476 -12.40 -12.18 -12.12
N GLY A 477 -12.95 -12.54 -10.96
CA GLY A 477 -12.20 -13.03 -9.81
C GLY A 477 -11.97 -14.53 -9.81
N PRO A 478 -11.50 -15.08 -8.66
CA PRO A 478 -11.14 -16.50 -8.54
C PRO A 478 -12.29 -17.44 -8.89
N LEU A 479 -13.53 -17.10 -8.52
CA LEU A 479 -14.71 -17.93 -8.80
C LEU A 479 -15.05 -17.98 -10.28
N GLY A 480 -15.10 -16.83 -10.96
CA GLY A 480 -15.35 -16.82 -12.41
C GLY A 480 -14.22 -17.46 -13.21
N PHE A 481 -12.98 -17.33 -12.74
CA PHE A 481 -11.85 -18.06 -13.29
C PHE A 481 -11.98 -19.58 -13.10
N MET A 482 -12.28 -20.06 -11.89
CA MET A 482 -12.59 -21.48 -11.65
C MET A 482 -13.76 -21.96 -12.52
N GLY A 483 -14.79 -21.11 -12.69
CA GLY A 483 -15.88 -21.27 -13.66
C GLY A 483 -15.36 -21.56 -15.06
N LYS A 484 -14.52 -20.68 -15.58
CA LYS A 484 -13.95 -20.78 -16.93
C LYS A 484 -13.04 -21.99 -17.10
N MET A 485 -12.28 -22.36 -16.06
CA MET A 485 -11.31 -23.44 -16.12
C MET A 485 -11.94 -24.82 -15.95
N TYR A 486 -12.85 -24.99 -15.00
CA TYR A 486 -13.39 -26.31 -14.64
C TYR A 486 -14.76 -26.59 -15.24
N PHE A 487 -15.48 -25.54 -15.67
CA PHE A 487 -16.86 -25.66 -16.15
C PHE A 487 -17.06 -25.09 -17.56
N SER A 488 -15.97 -24.80 -18.29
CA SER A 488 -16.11 -24.46 -19.71
C SER A 488 -16.46 -25.70 -20.51
N LYS A 489 -17.36 -25.54 -21.50
CA LYS A 489 -17.80 -26.61 -22.38
C LYS A 489 -16.62 -27.39 -23.01
N PRO A 490 -15.56 -26.75 -23.56
CA PRO A 490 -14.43 -27.50 -24.12
C PRO A 490 -13.71 -28.40 -23.10
N TYR A 491 -13.61 -27.96 -21.84
CA TYR A 491 -13.01 -28.76 -20.77
C TYR A 491 -13.88 -29.96 -20.39
N LEU A 492 -15.17 -29.71 -20.22
CA LEU A 492 -16.15 -30.74 -19.87
C LEU A 492 -16.24 -31.79 -20.98
N ASP A 493 -16.31 -31.35 -22.24
CA ASP A 493 -16.33 -32.22 -23.42
C ASP A 493 -15.06 -33.08 -23.49
N TRP A 494 -13.88 -32.49 -23.27
CA TRP A 494 -12.63 -33.22 -23.19
C TRP A 494 -12.61 -34.24 -22.05
N ARG A 495 -13.04 -33.85 -20.85
CA ARG A 495 -13.05 -34.73 -19.66
C ARG A 495 -14.03 -35.88 -19.83
N ILE A 496 -15.21 -35.63 -20.37
CA ILE A 496 -16.21 -36.65 -20.71
C ILE A 496 -15.63 -37.59 -21.77
N ALA A 497 -15.02 -37.07 -22.84
CA ALA A 497 -14.42 -37.90 -23.87
C ALA A 497 -13.29 -38.79 -23.32
N ARG A 498 -12.45 -38.25 -22.43
CA ARG A 498 -11.42 -39.02 -21.73
C ARG A 498 -12.00 -40.12 -20.84
N LEU A 499 -13.06 -39.83 -20.09
CA LEU A 499 -13.77 -40.83 -19.27
C LEU A 499 -14.42 -41.93 -20.13
N GLN A 500 -14.78 -41.61 -21.38
CA GLN A 500 -15.26 -42.57 -22.38
C GLN A 500 -14.12 -43.33 -23.09
N GLY A 501 -12.85 -43.15 -22.68
CA GLY A 501 -11.70 -43.79 -23.31
C GLY A 501 -11.32 -43.21 -24.68
N LYS A 502 -11.90 -42.08 -25.10
CA LYS A 502 -11.55 -41.42 -26.36
C LYS A 502 -10.25 -40.64 -26.20
N ALA A 503 -9.33 -40.83 -27.15
CA ALA A 503 -8.12 -40.03 -27.26
C ALA A 503 -8.47 -38.65 -27.84
N VAL A 504 -8.80 -37.70 -26.98
CA VAL A 504 -9.05 -36.31 -27.37
C VAL A 504 -7.93 -35.44 -26.81
N ALA A 505 -7.33 -34.61 -27.66
CA ALA A 505 -6.34 -33.63 -27.24
C ALA A 505 -6.94 -32.71 -26.18
N ALA A 506 -6.19 -32.42 -25.12
CA ALA A 506 -6.62 -31.44 -24.13
C ALA A 506 -6.80 -30.08 -24.80
N PRO A 507 -7.84 -29.30 -24.45
CA PRO A 507 -8.01 -27.96 -24.99
C PRO A 507 -6.74 -27.15 -24.72
N GLU A 508 -6.25 -26.48 -25.78
CA GLU A 508 -5.03 -25.69 -25.73
C GLU A 508 -5.23 -24.54 -24.73
N ARG A 509 -4.47 -24.59 -23.62
CA ARG A 509 -4.49 -23.69 -22.46
C ARG A 509 -5.70 -23.79 -21.54
N GLN A 510 -5.69 -24.80 -20.68
CA GLN A 510 -6.23 -24.70 -19.33
C GLN A 510 -5.23 -25.38 -18.39
N HIS A 511 -4.62 -24.62 -17.47
CA HIS A 511 -3.59 -25.08 -16.53
C HIS A 511 -4.14 -25.28 -15.09
N PRO A 512 -5.04 -26.26 -14.84
CA PRO A 512 -5.77 -26.36 -13.57
C PRO A 512 -4.96 -26.74 -12.30
N PRO A 513 -3.89 -27.58 -12.30
CA PRO A 513 -3.33 -28.04 -11.03
C PRO A 513 -2.53 -26.96 -10.29
N ILE A 514 -2.00 -26.00 -11.06
CA ILE A 514 -1.10 -24.97 -10.59
C ILE A 514 -1.89 -23.80 -9.94
N ASP A 515 -3.08 -23.49 -10.46
CA ASP A 515 -3.93 -22.40 -9.94
C ASP A 515 -4.65 -22.76 -8.62
N GLY A 516 -4.98 -24.05 -8.44
CA GLY A 516 -5.45 -24.55 -7.13
C GLY A 516 -4.37 -24.43 -6.07
N ALA A 517 -3.11 -24.69 -6.43
CA ALA A 517 -1.97 -24.47 -5.56
C ALA A 517 -1.75 -22.97 -5.27
N PHE A 518 -1.97 -22.08 -6.24
CA PHE A 518 -1.94 -20.62 -6.03
C PHE A 518 -2.91 -20.17 -4.93
N LEU A 519 -4.20 -20.50 -5.08
CA LEU A 519 -5.21 -20.11 -4.10
C LEU A 519 -4.97 -20.79 -2.74
N GLY A 520 -4.50 -22.04 -2.76
CA GLY A 520 -4.10 -22.76 -1.55
C GLY A 520 -2.94 -22.10 -0.80
N ILE A 521 -1.85 -21.77 -1.50
CA ILE A 521 -0.67 -21.10 -0.92
C ILE A 521 -1.03 -19.71 -0.39
N LEU A 522 -1.78 -18.92 -1.15
CA LEU A 522 -2.28 -17.63 -0.67
C LEU A 522 -3.20 -17.81 0.53
N GLY A 523 -4.14 -18.75 0.49
CA GLY A 523 -5.03 -19.05 1.61
C GLY A 523 -4.26 -19.42 2.88
N LEU A 524 -3.25 -20.29 2.77
CA LEU A 524 -2.37 -20.67 3.89
C LEU A 524 -1.59 -19.46 4.45
N MET A 525 -1.07 -18.59 3.58
CA MET A 525 -0.39 -17.36 4.00
C MET A 525 -1.34 -16.44 4.77
N TRP A 526 -2.57 -16.23 4.28
CA TRP A 526 -3.58 -15.44 4.96
C TRP A 526 -3.96 -16.05 6.31
N LEU A 527 -4.15 -17.37 6.39
CA LEU A 527 -4.42 -18.08 7.64
C LEU A 527 -3.27 -17.93 8.65
N PHE A 528 -2.02 -18.04 8.20
CA PHE A 528 -0.83 -17.85 9.04
C PHE A 528 -0.79 -16.44 9.66
N TRP A 529 -0.93 -15.40 8.85
CA TRP A 529 -0.95 -14.01 9.34
C TRP A 529 -2.14 -13.73 10.25
N SER A 530 -3.31 -14.30 9.94
CA SER A 530 -4.49 -14.25 10.79
C SER A 530 -4.22 -14.85 12.18
N ALA A 531 -3.57 -16.03 12.21
CA ALA A 531 -3.20 -16.68 13.45
C ALA A 531 -2.19 -15.86 14.27
N LEU A 532 -1.19 -15.25 13.61
CA LEU A 532 -0.23 -14.36 14.28
C LEU A 532 -0.91 -13.14 14.90
N LEU A 533 -1.78 -12.45 14.17
CA LEU A 533 -2.56 -11.30 14.67
C LEU A 533 -3.41 -11.66 15.89
N LEU A 534 -4.07 -12.83 15.85
CA LEU A 534 -4.90 -13.31 16.95
C LEU A 534 -4.08 -13.76 18.16
N ARG A 535 -2.91 -14.38 17.94
CA ARG A 535 -1.98 -14.76 19.01
C ARG A 535 -1.46 -13.53 19.75
N ASP A 536 -1.02 -12.51 19.02
CA ASP A 536 -0.46 -11.28 19.58
C ASP A 536 -1.50 -10.54 20.44
N ARG A 537 -2.78 -10.61 20.05
CA ARG A 537 -3.89 -10.11 20.86
C ARG A 537 -4.06 -10.90 22.17
N LYS A 538 -4.03 -12.23 22.11
CA LYS A 538 -4.16 -13.06 23.32
C LYS A 538 -3.03 -12.80 24.32
N ILE A 539 -1.80 -12.65 23.85
CA ILE A 539 -0.64 -12.33 24.70
C ILE A 539 -0.85 -10.97 25.39
N ALA A 540 -1.32 -9.96 24.65
CA ALA A 540 -1.64 -8.66 25.22
C ALA A 540 -2.75 -8.73 26.28
N GLU A 541 -3.83 -9.47 26.00
CA GLU A 541 -4.94 -9.69 26.96
C GLU A 541 -4.49 -10.43 28.22
N ALA A 542 -3.54 -11.37 28.12
CA ALA A 542 -3.05 -12.12 29.27
C ALA A 542 -2.12 -11.30 30.18
N ASN A 543 -1.20 -10.53 29.58
CA ASN A 543 -0.32 -9.63 30.32
C ASN A 543 -1.12 -8.61 31.15
N ASP A 544 -2.26 -8.14 30.62
CA ASP A 544 -3.15 -7.21 31.31
C ASP A 544 -3.88 -7.84 32.51
N ASN A 545 -4.14 -9.16 32.48
CA ASN A 545 -4.77 -9.88 33.57
C ASN A 545 -3.77 -10.32 34.66
N GLY A 546 -2.51 -9.86 34.60
CA GLY A 546 -1.46 -10.27 35.53
C GLY A 546 -1.03 -11.74 35.36
N MET A 547 -1.53 -12.42 34.34
CA MET A 547 -1.07 -13.76 33.97
C MET A 547 0.24 -13.60 33.21
N ARG A 548 1.37 -13.84 33.89
CA ARG A 548 2.64 -14.04 33.20
C ARG A 548 2.53 -15.34 32.39
N ILE A 549 2.36 -15.23 31.07
CA ILE A 549 2.44 -16.35 30.12
C ILE A 549 3.91 -16.68 29.84
#